data_AF-A0A3M5KFR5-F1
#
_entry.id   AF-A0A3M5KFR5-F1
#
_cell.length_a   1.000
_cell.length_b   1.000
_cell.length_c   1.000
_cell.angle_alpha   90.00
_cell.angle_beta   90.00
_cell.angle_gamma   90.00
#
_symmetry.space_group_name_H-M   'P 1'
#
loop_
_entity.id
_entity.type
_entity.pdbx_description
1 polymer ?
#
loop_
_entity_poly.entity_id
_entity_poly.type
_entity_poly.pdbx_seq_one_letter_code
_entity_poly.pdbx_strand_id
1 'polypeptide(L)'
;MRSKPTLDEFRSGGAEGAVEEQAPKTKQSNVSPPAVDEKQNKTIRIRKSFNSRLADEAFARSKVEGRKVNESDIVDEALGEWFAKLDQARSEQSN
;
A
#
# COMPACT_ATOMS: atom_id res chain seq x y z
N MET A 1 -5.41 -9.79 -48.61
CA MET A 1 -4.33 -9.18 -47.81
C MET A 1 -4.94 -8.00 -47.07
N ARG A 2 -5.11 -8.07 -45.74
CA ARG A 2 -5.73 -6.97 -44.97
C ARG A 2 -4.69 -5.87 -44.78
N SER A 3 -4.99 -4.66 -45.25
CA SER A 3 -4.14 -3.48 -45.09
C SER A 3 -3.94 -3.14 -43.61
N LYS A 4 -2.75 -2.61 -43.30
CA LYS A 4 -2.41 -2.17 -41.94
C LYS A 4 -3.28 -0.95 -41.58
N PRO A 5 -3.96 -0.94 -40.42
CA PRO A 5 -4.74 0.21 -39.97
C PRO A 5 -3.83 1.43 -39.78
N THR A 6 -4.34 2.59 -40.15
CA THR A 6 -3.59 3.86 -40.10
C THR A 6 -3.68 4.51 -38.72
N LEU A 7 -2.71 5.37 -38.41
CA LEU A 7 -2.63 6.07 -37.11
C LEU A 7 -3.84 6.97 -36.83
N ASP A 8 -4.52 7.45 -37.87
CA ASP A 8 -5.75 8.23 -37.76
C ASP A 8 -6.91 7.38 -37.23
N GLU A 9 -7.03 6.13 -37.70
CA GLU A 9 -8.05 5.15 -37.28
C GLU A 9 -7.95 4.77 -35.79
N PHE A 10 -6.74 4.79 -35.22
CA PHE A 10 -6.52 4.59 -33.78
C PHE A 10 -6.87 5.81 -32.93
N ARG A 11 -6.76 7.02 -33.50
CA ARG A 11 -7.01 8.28 -32.78
C ARG A 11 -8.48 8.69 -32.86
N SER A 12 -9.18 8.30 -33.92
CA SER A 12 -10.58 8.67 -34.16
C SER A 12 -11.62 7.77 -33.50
N GLY A 13 -11.22 6.87 -32.59
CA GLY A 13 -12.16 6.18 -31.70
C GLY A 13 -12.92 5.02 -32.35
N GLY A 14 -12.21 3.94 -32.66
CA GLY A 14 -12.81 2.64 -32.96
C GLY A 14 -13.34 1.94 -31.70
N ALA A 15 -14.46 2.41 -31.16
CA ALA A 15 -15.28 1.70 -30.18
C ALA A 15 -16.71 2.23 -30.18
N GLU A 16 -17.42 2.06 -31.30
CA GLU A 16 -18.89 2.05 -31.26
C GLU A 16 -19.33 0.77 -30.54
N GLY A 17 -20.03 0.92 -29.41
CA GLY A 17 -20.75 -0.18 -28.75
C GLY A 17 -20.35 -0.50 -27.31
N ALA A 18 -20.33 0.49 -26.42
CA ALA A 18 -20.60 0.25 -25.00
C ALA A 18 -21.58 1.33 -24.53
N VAL A 19 -22.86 0.98 -24.57
CA VAL A 19 -23.97 1.80 -24.09
C VAL A 19 -23.72 2.14 -22.63
N GLU A 20 -23.64 3.44 -22.35
CA GLU A 20 -23.51 4.02 -21.02
C GLU A 20 -24.83 3.81 -20.27
N GLU A 21 -24.95 2.67 -19.58
CA GLU A 21 -26.08 2.42 -18.69
C GLU A 21 -25.79 3.10 -17.35
N GLN A 22 -26.59 4.13 -17.04
CA GLN A 22 -26.54 4.89 -15.80
C GLN A 22 -26.50 3.96 -14.58
N ALA A 23 -25.35 3.95 -13.91
CA ALA A 23 -25.22 3.28 -12.62
C ALA A 23 -26.19 3.93 -11.62
N PRO A 24 -27.12 3.17 -10.98
CA PRO A 24 -27.87 3.70 -9.87
C PRO A 24 -26.88 4.02 -8.74
N LYS A 25 -26.95 5.24 -8.21
CA LYS A 25 -26.25 5.65 -6.98
C LYS A 25 -26.78 4.82 -5.82
N THR A 26 -26.19 3.64 -5.62
CA THR A 26 -26.43 2.84 -4.43
C THR A 26 -25.79 3.56 -3.25
N LYS A 27 -26.66 3.99 -2.34
CA LYS A 27 -26.39 4.58 -1.03
C LYS A 27 -25.03 4.16 -0.48
N GLN A 28 -24.13 5.12 -0.30
CA GLN A 28 -22.96 4.97 0.55
C GLN A 28 -23.47 4.51 1.93
N SER A 29 -23.27 3.23 2.21
CA SER A 29 -23.33 2.71 3.57
C SER A 29 -22.35 3.54 4.39
N ASN A 30 -22.89 4.24 5.39
CA ASN A 30 -22.14 5.00 6.38
C ASN A 30 -21.39 4.00 7.28
N VAL A 31 -20.46 3.26 6.71
CA VAL A 31 -19.47 2.48 7.44
C VAL A 31 -18.37 3.48 7.73
N SER A 32 -18.28 3.93 8.99
CA SER A 32 -17.10 4.65 9.44
C SER A 32 -15.87 3.88 8.96
N PRO A 33 -14.97 4.48 8.16
CA PRO A 33 -13.74 3.80 7.82
C PRO A 33 -13.07 3.39 9.14
N PRO A 34 -12.48 2.18 9.22
CA PRO A 34 -11.70 1.81 10.39
C PRO A 34 -10.72 2.93 10.67
N ALA A 35 -10.51 3.26 11.96
CA ALA A 35 -9.54 4.28 12.36
C ALA A 35 -8.23 4.00 11.63
N VAL A 36 -7.94 4.82 10.62
CA VAL A 36 -6.74 4.66 9.83
C VAL A 36 -5.65 5.24 10.72
N ASP A 37 -4.78 4.39 11.27
CA ASP A 37 -3.62 4.86 12.02
C ASP A 37 -2.92 5.94 11.19
N GLU A 38 -2.95 7.18 11.69
CA GLU A 38 -2.45 8.34 10.96
C GLU A 38 -0.92 8.26 10.87
N LYS A 39 -0.42 7.90 9.68
CA LYS A 39 1.02 7.79 9.43
C LYS A 39 1.64 9.17 9.23
N GLN A 40 2.71 9.45 9.98
CA GLN A 40 3.54 10.65 9.81
C GLN A 40 4.92 10.30 9.26
N ASN A 41 5.39 11.06 8.27
CA ASN A 41 6.70 10.85 7.66
C ASN A 41 7.83 11.48 8.48
N LYS A 42 8.88 10.71 8.72
CA LYS A 42 10.09 11.18 9.42
C LYS A 42 11.34 10.57 8.79
N THR A 43 12.41 11.36 8.69
CA THR A 43 13.73 10.85 8.26
C THR A 43 14.55 10.41 9.48
N ILE A 44 15.09 9.20 9.44
CA ILE A 44 15.95 8.63 10.50
C ILE A 44 17.29 8.16 9.92
N ARG A 45 18.34 8.11 10.75
CA ARG A 45 19.63 7.52 10.38
C ARG A 45 19.68 6.08 10.84
N ILE A 46 20.03 5.16 9.95
CA ILE A 46 20.18 3.72 10.23
C ILE A 46 21.54 3.20 9.77
N ARG A 47 21.93 2.02 10.26
CA ARG A 47 23.13 1.32 9.77
C ARG A 47 22.96 0.92 8.31
N LYS A 48 24.04 0.98 7.52
CA LYS A 48 24.03 0.54 6.11
C LYS A 48 23.56 -0.91 5.96
N SER A 49 24.00 -1.81 6.85
CA SER A 49 23.58 -3.21 6.85
C SER A 49 22.07 -3.38 7.08
N PHE A 50 21.45 -2.48 7.84
CA PHE A 50 20.01 -2.50 8.08
C PHE A 50 19.24 -2.02 6.87
N ASN A 51 19.76 -1.01 6.17
CA ASN A 51 19.16 -0.54 4.92
C ASN A 51 19.09 -1.66 3.87
N SER A 52 20.18 -2.40 3.66
CA SER A 52 20.18 -3.54 2.74
C SER A 52 19.19 -4.62 3.16
N ARG A 53 19.16 -4.97 4.45
CA ARG A 53 18.23 -5.97 4.98
C ARG A 53 16.76 -5.56 4.84
N LEU A 54 16.44 -4.28 5.07
CA LEU A 54 15.07 -3.76 4.92
C LEU A 54 14.60 -3.86 3.46
N ALA A 55 15.46 -3.56 2.50
CA ALA A 55 15.14 -3.68 1.08
C ALA A 55 14.86 -5.15 0.68
N ASP A 56 15.72 -6.08 1.13
CA ASP A 56 15.55 -7.51 0.87
C ASP A 56 14.26 -8.05 1.49
N GLU A 57 13.97 -7.65 2.73
CA GLU A 57 12.76 -8.05 3.46
C GLU A 57 11.48 -7.48 2.82
N ALA A 58 11.49 -6.20 2.44
CA ALA A 58 10.36 -5.57 1.76
C ALA A 58 10.01 -6.29 0.46
N PHE A 59 11.02 -6.69 -0.30
CA PHE A 59 10.84 -7.49 -1.51
C PHE A 59 10.31 -8.90 -1.22
N ALA A 60 10.88 -9.59 -0.22
CA ALA A 60 10.45 -10.92 0.18
C ALA A 60 8.99 -10.93 0.65
N ARG A 61 8.62 -10.03 1.56
CA ARG A 61 7.24 -9.88 2.06
C ARG A 61 6.28 -9.50 0.96
N SER A 62 6.66 -8.60 0.05
CA SER A 62 5.80 -8.22 -1.08
C SER A 62 5.43 -9.42 -1.97
N LYS A 63 6.36 -10.36 -2.16
CA LYS A 63 6.09 -11.60 -2.91
C LYS A 63 5.13 -12.54 -2.17
N VAL A 64 5.29 -12.66 -0.86
CA VAL A 64 4.49 -13.58 -0.02
C VAL A 64 3.07 -13.04 0.19
N GLU A 65 2.93 -11.76 0.51
CA GLU A 65 1.64 -11.14 0.82
C GLU A 65 0.80 -10.79 -0.42
N GLY A 66 1.40 -10.83 -1.62
CA GLY A 66 0.72 -10.45 -2.86
C GLY A 66 0.36 -8.96 -2.95
N ARG A 67 0.90 -8.14 -2.04
CA ARG A 67 0.75 -6.68 -2.01
C ARG A 67 2.12 -6.02 -1.87
N LYS A 68 2.21 -4.75 -2.26
CA LYS A 68 3.44 -3.97 -2.07
C LYS A 68 3.64 -3.66 -0.58
N VAL A 69 4.76 -4.12 -0.02
CA VAL A 69 5.26 -3.78 1.31
C VAL A 69 6.47 -2.87 1.14
N ASN A 70 6.51 -1.74 1.86
CA ASN A 70 7.65 -0.83 1.81
C ASN A 70 8.54 -0.97 3.04
N GLU A 71 9.77 -0.48 2.95
CA GLU A 71 10.71 -0.42 4.08
C GLU A 71 10.10 0.32 5.29
N SER A 72 9.36 1.41 5.03
CA SER A 72 8.68 2.17 6.10
C SER A 72 7.65 1.35 6.85
N ASP A 73 6.94 0.43 6.19
CA ASP A 73 5.94 -0.43 6.84
C ASP A 73 6.62 -1.42 7.80
N ILE A 74 7.78 -1.95 7.41
CA ILE A 74 8.58 -2.84 8.25
C ILE A 74 9.17 -2.09 9.45
N VAL A 75 9.64 -0.86 9.23
CA VAL A 75 10.17 -0.01 10.31
C VAL A 75 9.08 0.34 11.32
N ASP A 76 7.88 0.69 10.84
CA ASP A 76 6.71 1.01 11.68
C ASP A 76 6.29 -0.20 12.53
N GLU A 77 6.16 -1.39 11.92
CA GLU A 77 5.88 -2.65 12.62
C GLU A 77 6.91 -2.95 13.71
N ALA A 78 8.20 -2.87 13.38
CA ALA A 78 9.29 -3.14 14.33
C ALA A 78 9.32 -2.14 15.50
N LEU A 79 9.00 -0.87 15.24
CA LEU A 79 8.90 0.15 16.29
C LEU A 79 7.69 -0.12 17.19
N GLY A 80 6.54 -0.50 16.61
CA GLY A 80 5.35 -0.88 17.36
C GLY A 80 5.61 -2.02 18.34
N GLU A 81 6.23 -3.11 17.86
CA GLU A 81 6.61 -4.25 18.70
C GLU A 81 7.60 -3.85 19.81
N TRP A 82 8.59 -3.02 19.48
CA TRP A 82 9.57 -2.55 20.44
C TRP A 82 8.94 -1.71 21.55
N PHE A 83 8.05 -0.78 21.22
CA PHE A 83 7.36 0.03 22.21
C PHE A 83 6.39 -0.79 23.07
N ALA A 84 5.62 -1.69 22.46
CA ALA A 84 4.75 -2.60 23.21
C ALA A 84 5.55 -3.42 24.25
N LYS A 85 6.73 -3.92 23.87
CA LYS A 85 7.64 -4.62 24.79
C LYS A 85 8.14 -3.72 25.92
N LEU A 86 8.49 -2.47 25.63
CA LEU A 86 8.93 -1.52 26.66
C LEU A 86 7.80 -1.16 27.63
N ASP A 87 6.59 -1.00 27.13
CA ASP A 87 5.43 -0.67 27.97
C ASP A 87 5.06 -1.83 28.89
N GLN A 88 5.13 -3.07 28.40
CA GLN A 88 4.99 -4.27 29.23
C GLN A 88 6.07 -4.34 30.32
N ALA A 89 7.34 -4.11 29.97
CA ALA A 89 8.43 -4.14 30.95
C ALA A 89 8.28 -3.05 32.04
N ARG A 90 7.67 -1.91 31.71
CA ARG A 90 7.40 -0.83 32.68
C ARG A 90 6.23 -1.14 33.60
N SER A 91 5.17 -1.76 33.09
CA SER A 91 4.03 -2.15 33.93
C SER A 91 4.41 -3.19 34.97
N GLU A 92 5.31 -4.12 34.61
CA GLU A 92 5.85 -5.14 35.52
C GLU A 92 6.73 -4.56 36.65
N GLN A 93 7.37 -3.40 36.44
CA GLN A 93 8.21 -2.73 37.45
C GLN A 93 7.42 -1.85 38.43
N SER A 94 6.16 -1.53 38.12
CA SER A 94 5.31 -0.67 38.94
C SER A 94 4.42 -1.45 39.92
N ASN A 95 4.59 -2.77 40.00
CA ASN A 95 3.89 -3.69 40.90
C ASN A 95 4.87 -4.27 41.93
#